data_AF-A0A914D8Z5-F1
#
_entry.id   AF-A0A914D8Z5-F1
#
_cell.length_a   1.000
_cell.length_b   1.000
_cell.length_c   1.000
_cell.angle_alpha   90.00
_cell.angle_beta   90.00
_cell.angle_gamma   90.00
#
_symmetry.space_group_name_H-M   'P 1'
#
loop_
_entity.id
_entity.type
_entity.pdbx_description
1 polymer ?
#
loop_
_entity_poly.entity_id
_entity_poly.type
_entity_poly.pdbx_seq_one_letter_code
_entity_poly.pdbx_strand_id
1 'polypeptide(L)' 'MNEMRMAEIMTTYFTNFAKYGNPNGIKNNDDGYWEPLSIGNTTKFLKINLPKPVMQDNLHQGRVKAWQQILKEDKLYN' A
#
# COMPACT_ATOMS: atom_id res chain seq x y z
N MET A 1 22.80 8.29 2.90
CA MET A 1 22.86 7.11 1.99
C MET A 1 21.52 6.39 1.97
N ASN A 2 20.90 6.20 3.14
CA ASN A 2 19.58 5.58 3.28
C ASN A 2 18.44 6.37 2.60
N GLU A 3 18.54 7.70 2.62
CA GLU A 3 17.53 8.63 2.09
C GLU A 3 17.50 8.59 0.56
N MET A 4 18.67 8.56 -0.08
CA MET A 4 18.76 8.40 -1.55
C MET A 4 18.15 7.06 -1.98
N ARG A 5 18.47 5.98 -1.25
CA ARG A 5 17.89 4.67 -1.55
C ARG A 5 16.37 4.65 -1.39
N MET A 6 15.84 5.29 -0.35
CA MET A 6 14.39 5.46 -0.20
C MET A 6 13.78 6.26 -1.35
N ALA A 7 14.44 7.33 -1.79
CA ALA A 7 13.99 8.13 -2.92
C ALA A 7 13.98 7.33 -4.23
N GLU A 8 15.02 6.52 -4.49
CA GLU A 8 15.08 5.62 -5.64
C GLU A 8 13.95 4.58 -5.64
N ILE A 9 13.69 3.94 -4.49
CA ILE A 9 12.60 2.97 -4.34
C ILE A 9 11.25 3.63 -4.64
N MET A 10 10.98 4.77 -3.99
CA MET A 10 9.73 5.51 -4.16
C MET A 10 9.54 5.96 -5.61
N THR A 11 10.55 6.63 -6.20
CA THR A 11 10.47 7.12 -7.58
C THR A 11 10.33 5.99 -8.59
N THR A 12 10.94 4.82 -8.35
CA THR A 12 10.81 3.64 -9.20
C THR A 12 9.36 3.14 -9.25
N TYR A 13 8.73 2.89 -8.09
CA TYR A 13 7.34 2.41 -8.06
C TYR A 13 6.38 3.41 -8.71
N PHE A 14 6.51 4.70 -8.38
CA PHE A 14 5.63 5.74 -8.93
C PHE A 14 5.83 5.95 -10.44
N THR A 15 7.07 5.91 -10.92
CA THR A 15 7.38 6.02 -12.36
C THR A 15 6.85 4.81 -13.14
N ASN A 16 7.01 3.60 -12.60
CA ASN A 16 6.47 2.39 -13.22
C ASN A 16 4.95 2.42 -13.29
N PHE A 17 4.29 2.86 -12.22
CA PHE A 17 2.85 3.03 -12.22
C PHE A 17 2.39 4.04 -13.29
N ALA A 18 3.06 5.20 -13.37
CA ALA A 18 2.74 6.20 -14.39
C ALA A 18 2.95 5.70 -15.83
N LYS A 19 3.96 4.86 -16.07
CA LYS A 19 4.27 4.30 -17.39
C LYS A 19 3.36 3.14 -17.80
N TYR A 20 3.00 2.27 -16.85
CA TYR A 20 2.46 0.94 -17.15
C TYR A 20 1.15 0.61 -16.42
N GLY A 21 0.68 1.47 -15.51
CA GLY A 21 -0.44 1.17 -14.61
C GLY A 21 -0.14 0.09 -13.56
N ASN A 22 1.08 -0.45 -13.53
CA ASN A 22 1.55 -1.43 -12.56
C ASN A 22 2.84 -0.92 -11.89
N PRO A 23 2.86 -0.70 -10.57
CA PRO A 23 4.03 -0.18 -9.87
C PRO A 23 5.25 -1.12 -9.97
N ASN A 24 5.02 -2.41 -10.23
CA ASN A 24 6.09 -3.39 -10.40
C ASN A 24 6.82 -3.28 -11.76
N GLY A 25 6.31 -2.49 -12.72
CA GLY A 25 6.89 -2.34 -14.05
C GLY A 25 6.67 -3.55 -14.97
N ILE A 26 7.44 -3.64 -16.07
CA ILE A 26 7.41 -4.76 -17.02
C ILE A 26 8.23 -5.96 -16.51
N LYS A 27 9.32 -5.67 -15.79
CA LYS A 27 10.17 -6.66 -15.12
C LYS A 27 10.02 -6.47 -13.63
N ASN A 28 9.83 -7.55 -12.89
CA ASN A 28 9.81 -7.51 -11.43
C ASN A 28 11.04 -6.76 -10.92
N ASN A 29 10.83 -5.78 -10.04
CA ASN A 29 11.92 -5.07 -9.40
C ASN A 29 12.54 -5.94 -8.30
N ASP A 30 13.83 -5.72 -8.03
CA ASP A 30 14.52 -6.40 -6.94
C ASP A 30 14.06 -5.89 -5.56
N ASP A 31 13.33 -4.76 -5.54
CA ASP A 31 12.88 -4.03 -4.35
C ASP A 31 11.61 -4.60 -3.73
N GLY A 32 10.94 -5.55 -4.39
CA GLY A 32 9.84 -6.31 -3.83
C GLY A 32 8.53 -6.09 -4.56
N TYR A 33 7.66 -7.10 -4.50
CA TYR A 33 6.43 -7.10 -5.27
C TYR A 33 5.30 -6.39 -4.51
N TRP A 34 4.69 -5.40 -5.15
CA TRP A 34 3.47 -4.77 -4.68
C TRP A 34 2.26 -5.52 -5.23
N GLU A 35 1.60 -6.30 -4.37
CA GLU A 35 0.38 -7.03 -4.73
C GLU A 35 -0.78 -6.07 -5.04
N PRO A 36 -1.60 -6.34 -6.08
CA PRO A 36 -2.86 -5.63 -6.29
C PRO A 36 -3.82 -5.78 -5.10
N LEU A 37 -4.73 -4.82 -4.95
CA LEU A 37 -5.79 -4.90 -3.95
C LEU A 37 -6.65 -6.14 -4.21
N SER A 38 -6.92 -6.91 -3.16
CA SER A 38 -7.80 -8.08 -3.22
C SER A 38 -9.16 -7.79 -2.58
N ILE A 39 -10.25 -8.25 -3.20
CA ILE A 39 -11.61 -8.03 -2.67
C ILE A 39 -11.77 -8.65 -1.27
N GLY A 40 -11.16 -9.82 -1.03
CA GLY A 40 -11.24 -10.51 0.25
C GLY A 40 -10.41 -9.88 1.37
N ASN A 41 -9.43 -9.03 1.02
CA ASN A 41 -8.59 -8.34 2.00
C ASN A 41 -8.11 -7.01 1.44
N THR A 42 -8.81 -5.95 1.83
CA THR A 42 -8.52 -4.57 1.44
C THR A 42 -7.56 -3.85 2.39
N THR A 43 -7.07 -4.54 3.43
CA THR A 43 -6.15 -3.97 4.43
C THR A 43 -4.68 -4.26 4.16
N LYS A 44 -4.38 -5.01 3.10
CA LYS A 44 -3.02 -5.23 2.62
C LYS A 44 -2.42 -3.97 1.98
N PHE A 45 -1.14 -3.73 2.24
CA PHE A 45 -0.39 -2.62 1.69
C PHE A 45 1.10 -2.96 1.57
N LEU A 46 1.81 -2.32 0.65
CA LEU A 46 3.27 -2.40 0.61
C LEU A 46 3.84 -1.39 1.62
N LYS A 47 4.54 -1.89 2.65
CA LYS A 47 5.30 -1.03 3.56
C LYS A 47 6.64 -0.69 2.92
N ILE A 48 6.75 0.52 2.39
CA ILE A 48 7.99 1.02 1.80
C ILE A 48 8.92 1.48 2.92
N ASN A 49 9.92 0.66 3.22
CA ASN A 49 10.95 0.90 4.23
C ASN A 49 12.27 0.24 3.80
N LEU A 50 13.36 0.65 4.44
CA LEU A 50 14.64 -0.05 4.33
C LEU A 50 14.69 -1.28 5.25
N PRO A 51 15.49 -2.31 4.91
CA PRO A 51 16.34 -2.42 3.72
C PRO A 51 15.58 -2.72 2.42
N LYS A 52 14.33 -3.19 2.50
CA LYS A 52 13.50 -3.55 1.36
C LYS A 52 12.01 -3.39 1.69
N PRO A 53 11.19 -2.90 0.74
CA PRO A 53 9.74 -2.94 0.82
C PRO A 53 9.15 -4.34 1.06
N VAL A 54 8.15 -4.44 1.92
CA VAL A 54 7.49 -5.73 2.26
C VAL A 54 5.98 -5.56 2.31
N MET A 55 5.25 -6.53 1.78
CA MET A 55 3.79 -6.59 1.93
C MET A 55 3.42 -6.81 3.40
N GLN A 56 2.51 -5.97 3.89
CA GLN A 56 1.94 -6.07 5.22
C GLN A 56 0.42 -6.04 5.13
N ASP A 57 -0.21 -6.31 6.27
CA ASP A 57 -1.66 -6.29 6.43
C ASP A 57 -2.01 -5.50 7.69
N ASN A 58 -3.31 -5.32 7.93
CA ASN A 58 -3.87 -4.56 9.03
C ASN A 58 -3.51 -3.07 8.95
N LEU A 59 -3.68 -2.49 7.75
CA LEU A 59 -3.52 -1.05 7.52
C LEU A 59 -4.26 -0.25 8.60
N HIS A 60 -3.51 0.64 9.26
CA HIS A 60 -4.01 1.47 10.38
C HIS A 60 -4.68 0.69 11.52
N GLN A 61 -4.33 -0.58 11.73
CA GLN A 61 -4.74 -1.38 12.87
C GLN A 61 -6.27 -1.44 13.05
N GLY A 62 -7.02 -1.51 11.96
CA GLY A 62 -8.49 -1.61 12.00
C GLY A 62 -9.23 -0.32 12.33
N ARG A 63 -8.55 0.82 12.48
CA ARG A 63 -9.18 2.13 12.74
C ARG A 63 -10.26 2.48 11.72
N VAL A 64 -10.06 2.12 10.45
CA VAL A 64 -11.06 2.33 9.38
C VAL A 64 -12.35 1.57 9.68
N LYS A 65 -12.26 0.32 10.15
CA LYS A 65 -13.44 -0.47 10.52
C LYS A 65 -14.18 0.15 11.70
N ALA A 66 -13.44 0.66 12.69
CA ALA A 66 -14.03 1.37 13.84
C ALA A 66 -14.83 2.61 13.39
N TRP A 67 -14.26 3.44 12.52
CA TRP A 67 -14.98 4.61 11.97
C TRP A 67 -16.22 4.22 11.16
N GLN A 68 -16.11 3.18 10.32
CA GLN A 68 -17.26 2.68 9.55
C GLN A 68 -18.40 2.20 10.46
N GLN A 69 -18.08 1.62 11.61
CA GLN A 69 -19.09 1.21 12.59
C GLN A 69 -19.78 2.43 13.21
N ILE A 70 -19.02 3.42 13.68
CA ILE A 70 -19.58 4.67 14.24
C ILE A 70 -20.52 5.35 13.24
N LEU A 71 -20.10 5.47 11.98
CA LEU A 71 -20.92 6.09 10.92
C LEU A 71 -22.19 5.28 10.57
N LYS A 72 -22.14 3.95 10.73
CA LYS A 72 -23.33 3.10 10.52
C LYS A 72 -24.32 3.27 11.66
N GLU A 73 -23.83 3.31 12.89
CA GLU A 73 -24.65 3.54 14.08
C GLU A 73 -25.32 4.93 14.00
N ASP A 74 -24.57 6.00 13.69
CA ASP A 74 -25.13 7.35 13.53
C ASP A 74 -26.23 7.43 12.47
N LYS A 75 -26.08 6.73 11.33
CA LYS A 75 -27.11 6.65 10.28
C LYS A 75 -28.34 5.80 10.64
N LEU A 76 -28.27 4.99 11.69
CA LEU A 76 -29.41 4.20 12.17
C LEU A 76 -30.26 4.99 13.19
N TYR A 77 -29.70 6.04 13.78
CA TYR A 77 -30.36 6.87 14.79
C TYR A 77 -30.84 8.24 14.27
N ASN A 78 -30.49 8.60 13.03
CA ASN A 78 -30.94 9.80 12.30
C ASN A 78 -31.74 9.41 11.05
#